data_AF-V5GC58-F1
#
_entry.id   AF-V5GC58-F1
#
_cell.length_a   1.000
_cell.length_b   1.000
_cell.length_c   1.000
_cell.angle_alpha   90.00
_cell.angle_beta   90.00
_cell.angle_gamma   90.00
#
_symmetry.space_group_name_H-M   'P 1'
#
loop_
_entity.id
_entity.type
_entity.pdbx_description
1 polymer ?
#
loop_
_entity_poly.entity_id
_entity_poly.type
_entity_poly.pdbx_seq_one_letter_code
_entity_poly.pdbx_strand_id
1 'polypeptide(L)'
;MASKGIMFSTVGKLRNFSSIKRSFTAGNIIYNKPPSSTPSAPLLDVPGLSEACVKVTSQPVGPGAAKNTAYKNPEYFCYDKNSYFEAEIEMLKYRCPQPSKHKPFFQN
;
A
#
# COMPACT_ATOMS: atom_id res chain seq x y z
N MET A 1 -62.58 -31.22 26.85
CA MET A 1 -61.19 -30.99 27.29
C MET A 1 -60.43 -30.38 26.11
N ALA A 2 -60.47 -29.07 25.90
CA ALA A 2 -59.63 -28.03 26.53
C ALA A 2 -58.13 -28.14 26.16
N SER A 3 -57.78 -27.37 25.11
CA SER A 3 -56.55 -26.59 24.85
C SER A 3 -55.16 -27.13 25.19
N LYS A 4 -54.26 -27.07 24.19
CA LYS A 4 -52.82 -26.71 24.23
C LYS A 4 -52.31 -26.87 22.78
N GLY A 5 -52.27 -25.84 21.93
CA GLY A 5 -51.36 -24.70 22.03
C GLY A 5 -50.12 -24.96 21.15
N ILE A 6 -50.23 -24.76 19.83
CA ILE A 6 -49.08 -24.75 18.92
C ILE A 6 -48.38 -23.40 19.09
N MET A 7 -47.25 -23.39 19.81
CA MET A 7 -46.37 -22.22 19.90
C MET A 7 -45.20 -22.43 18.94
N PHE A 8 -45.31 -21.90 17.71
CA PHE A 8 -44.15 -21.67 16.85
C PHE A 8 -43.39 -20.47 17.40
N SER A 9 -42.34 -20.70 18.19
CA SER A 9 -41.41 -19.65 18.58
C SER A 9 -40.45 -19.36 17.43
N THR A 10 -40.69 -18.24 16.74
CA THR A 10 -39.79 -17.59 15.80
C THR A 10 -38.54 -17.08 16.52
N VAL A 11 -37.48 -17.89 16.61
CA VAL A 11 -36.17 -17.40 17.03
C VAL A 11 -35.40 -16.94 15.81
N GLY A 12 -35.71 -15.71 15.37
CA GLY A 12 -34.88 -14.97 14.43
C GLY A 12 -33.51 -14.71 15.09
N LYS A 13 -32.46 -15.37 14.60
CA LYS A 13 -31.08 -15.02 14.95
C LYS A 13 -30.80 -13.62 14.40
N LEU A 14 -30.91 -12.60 15.25
CA LEU A 14 -30.42 -11.26 14.98
C LEU A 14 -28.90 -11.34 14.84
N ARG A 15 -28.40 -11.20 13.60
CA ARG A 15 -26.96 -11.08 13.33
C ARG A 15 -26.55 -9.68 13.79
N ASN A 16 -25.71 -9.64 14.82
CA ASN A 16 -25.17 -8.41 15.34
C ASN A 16 -24.11 -7.89 14.36
N PHE A 17 -24.50 -7.00 13.44
CA PHE A 17 -23.54 -6.31 12.58
C PHE A 17 -22.87 -5.22 13.40
N SER A 18 -21.69 -5.50 13.94
CA SER A 18 -20.81 -4.47 14.48
C SER A 18 -20.30 -3.60 13.32
N SER A 19 -21.11 -2.62 12.90
CA SER A 19 -20.63 -1.56 12.02
C SER A 19 -19.63 -0.73 12.82
N ILE A 20 -18.35 -1.05 12.65
CA ILE A 20 -17.27 -0.16 13.05
C ILE A 20 -17.43 1.07 12.15
N LYS A 21 -18.11 2.10 12.66
CA LYS A 21 -18.08 3.42 12.05
C LYS A 21 -16.65 3.92 12.19
N ARG A 22 -15.85 3.77 11.12
CA ARG A 22 -14.59 4.50 11.00
C ARG A 22 -14.93 5.98 11.00
N SER A 23 -14.74 6.64 12.13
CA SER A 23 -14.73 8.10 12.20
C SER A 23 -13.56 8.56 11.34
N PHE A 24 -13.85 9.09 10.15
CA PHE A 24 -12.86 9.82 9.39
C PHE A 24 -12.60 11.12 10.14
N THR A 25 -11.54 11.14 10.94
CA THR A 25 -10.95 12.39 11.42
C THR A 25 -10.57 13.17 10.17
N ALA A 26 -11.38 14.18 9.83
CA ALA A 26 -11.05 15.23 8.89
C ALA A 26 -9.98 16.14 9.52
N GLY A 27 -8.83 15.56 9.82
CA GLY A 27 -7.63 16.30 10.14
C GLY A 27 -6.99 16.69 8.82
N ASN A 28 -7.16 17.95 8.41
CA ASN A 28 -6.26 18.58 7.46
C ASN A 28 -4.85 18.47 8.04
N ILE A 29 -4.10 17.44 7.68
CA ILE A 29 -2.70 17.37 8.01
C ILE A 29 -1.97 18.33 7.07
N ILE A 30 -2.02 19.61 7.41
CA ILE A 30 -1.13 20.63 6.88
C ILE A 30 0.23 20.33 7.52
N TYR A 31 1.01 19.44 6.89
CA TYR A 31 2.42 19.26 7.23
C TYR A 31 3.19 20.51 6.80
N ASN A 32 3.19 21.54 7.64
CA ASN A 32 4.28 22.52 7.63
C ASN A 32 5.53 21.83 8.18
N LYS A 33 6.17 21.00 7.35
CA LYS A 33 7.54 20.57 7.62
C LYS A 33 8.42 21.83 7.48
N PRO A 34 9.06 22.33 8.55
CA PRO A 34 10.06 23.39 8.41
C PRO A 34 11.10 22.93 7.39
N PRO A 35 11.67 23.84 6.57
CA PRO A 35 12.63 23.46 5.54
C PRO A 35 13.80 22.72 6.21
N SER A 36 13.81 21.39 6.11
CA SER A 36 14.91 20.58 6.60
C SER A 36 16.08 20.82 5.65
N SER A 37 17.02 21.67 6.08
CA SER A 37 18.26 22.02 5.36
C SER A 37 19.27 20.87 5.26
N THR A 38 18.91 19.67 5.73
CA THR A 38 19.71 18.47 5.53
C THR A 38 19.41 17.89 4.14
N PRO A 39 20.34 17.96 3.17
CA PRO A 39 20.19 17.22 1.93
C PRO A 39 20.07 15.74 2.29
N SER A 40 18.94 15.11 1.97
CA SER A 40 18.84 13.66 2.03
C SER A 40 19.89 13.12 1.07
N ALA A 41 20.92 12.45 1.59
CA ALA A 41 21.88 11.74 0.78
C ALA A 41 21.13 10.92 -0.28
N PRO A 42 21.58 10.94 -1.55
CA PRO A 42 20.85 10.25 -2.59
C PRO A 42 20.81 8.76 -2.21
N LEU A 43 19.62 8.16 -2.24
CA LEU A 43 19.33 6.75 -1.90
C LEU A 43 19.95 5.78 -2.93
N LEU A 44 21.20 6.00 -3.31
CA LEU A 44 21.90 5.26 -4.35
C LEU A 44 22.37 3.87 -3.87
N ASP A 45 22.40 3.65 -2.56
CA ASP A 45 22.83 2.39 -1.97
C ASP A 45 21.64 1.59 -1.42
N VAL A 46 20.53 1.55 -2.16
CA VAL A 46 19.45 0.59 -1.91
C VAL A 46 19.73 -0.63 -2.78
N PRO A 47 20.06 -1.80 -2.20
CA PRO A 47 20.28 -3.02 -2.96
C PRO A 47 19.01 -3.36 -3.76
N GLY A 48 19.09 -3.28 -5.09
CA GLY A 48 17.98 -3.57 -5.99
C GLY A 48 17.27 -2.35 -6.61
N LEU A 49 17.69 -1.11 -6.33
CA LEU A 49 17.21 0.04 -7.11
C LEU A 49 18.03 0.18 -8.39
N SER A 50 17.58 -0.44 -9.50
CA SER A 50 18.25 -0.24 -10.79
C SER A 50 17.74 1.00 -11.52
N GLU A 51 18.59 1.51 -12.41
CA GLU A 51 18.25 2.58 -13.34
C GLU A 51 17.20 2.15 -14.40
N ALA A 52 16.90 0.84 -14.51
CA ALA A 52 15.84 0.34 -15.39
C ALA A 52 14.45 0.61 -14.79
N CYS A 53 14.31 0.52 -13.46
CA CYS A 53 13.05 0.84 -12.79
C CYS A 53 12.83 2.36 -12.69
N VAL A 54 13.81 3.10 -12.16
CA VAL A 54 13.72 4.57 -11.98
C VAL A 54 15.08 5.21 -12.16
N LYS A 55 15.13 6.24 -13.02
CA LYS A 55 16.31 7.10 -13.15
C LYS A 55 16.19 8.28 -12.17
N VAL A 56 16.88 8.18 -11.04
CA VAL A 56 16.88 9.25 -10.03
C VAL A 56 17.81 10.37 -10.50
N THR A 57 17.25 11.43 -11.07
CA THR A 57 18.02 12.60 -11.48
C THR A 57 18.29 13.53 -10.28
N SER A 58 19.47 14.14 -10.25
CA SER A 58 19.79 15.20 -9.29
C SER A 58 19.19 16.56 -9.67
N GLN A 59 18.72 16.68 -10.92
CA GLN A 59 18.17 17.91 -11.48
C GLN A 59 16.66 18.01 -11.24
N PRO A 60 16.10 19.22 -11.14
CA PRO A 60 14.65 19.43 -11.11
C PRO A 60 13.97 18.76 -12.30
N VAL A 61 12.92 17.99 -12.03
CA VAL A 61 12.17 17.25 -13.06
C VAL A 61 10.97 18.04 -13.59
N GLY A 62 10.67 19.19 -12.97
CA GLY A 62 9.62 20.11 -13.39
C GLY A 62 9.42 21.27 -12.41
N PRO A 63 8.49 22.20 -12.70
CA PRO A 63 8.19 23.33 -11.83
C PRO A 63 7.74 22.86 -10.45
N GLY A 64 8.49 23.22 -9.40
CA GLY A 64 8.18 22.80 -8.04
C GLY A 64 8.45 21.31 -7.74
N ALA A 65 9.02 20.56 -8.67
CA ALA A 65 9.39 19.15 -8.52
C ALA A 65 10.91 19.01 -8.47
N ALA A 66 11.50 19.31 -7.31
CA ALA A 66 12.91 19.10 -7.02
C ALA A 66 13.08 18.67 -5.56
N LYS A 67 14.25 18.11 -5.22
CA LYS A 67 14.52 17.55 -3.89
C LYS A 67 14.41 18.56 -2.74
N ASN A 68 14.55 19.83 -3.05
CA ASN A 68 14.49 20.95 -2.11
C ASN A 68 13.11 21.64 -2.05
N THR A 69 12.10 21.17 -2.77
CA THR A 69 10.77 21.81 -2.80
C THR A 69 9.80 21.21 -1.79
N ALA A 70 8.57 21.74 -1.77
CA ALA A 70 7.50 21.24 -0.90
C ALA A 70 7.09 19.81 -1.25
N TYR A 71 7.11 19.45 -2.54
CA TYR A 71 6.73 18.13 -3.04
C TYR A 71 7.80 17.09 -2.70
N LYS A 72 7.42 16.03 -1.97
CA LYS A 72 8.40 15.10 -1.36
C LYS A 72 8.87 13.96 -2.26
N ASN A 73 8.16 13.67 -3.35
CA ASN A 73 8.47 12.55 -4.22
C ASN A 73 8.62 12.96 -5.70
N PRO A 74 9.58 13.85 -6.04
CA PRO A 74 9.79 14.26 -7.43
C PRO A 74 10.12 13.08 -8.37
N GLU A 75 10.67 11.98 -7.87
CA GLU A 75 11.00 10.80 -8.69
C GLU A 75 9.78 10.15 -9.36
N TYR A 76 8.58 10.41 -8.86
CA TYR A 76 7.35 9.97 -9.53
C TYR A 76 7.27 10.43 -10.99
N PHE A 77 7.87 11.57 -11.33
CA PHE A 77 7.89 12.09 -12.69
C PHE A 77 8.95 11.42 -13.59
N CYS A 78 9.84 10.60 -13.03
CA CYS A 78 10.90 9.90 -13.76
C CYS A 78 10.52 8.47 -14.18
N TYR A 79 9.28 8.04 -13.92
CA TYR A 79 8.81 6.72 -14.35
C TYR A 79 8.55 6.69 -15.86
N ASP A 80 8.98 5.59 -16.49
CA ASP A 80 8.67 5.26 -17.88
C ASP A 80 7.53 4.23 -17.93
N LYS A 81 6.97 4.02 -19.12
CA LYS A 81 5.89 3.04 -19.35
C LYS A 81 6.25 1.62 -18.92
N ASN A 82 7.54 1.31 -18.86
CA ASN A 82 8.06 -0.01 -18.53
C ASN A 82 8.49 -0.16 -17.06
N SER A 83 8.55 0.92 -16.28
CA SER A 83 9.07 0.89 -14.91
C SER A 83 8.37 -0.14 -14.03
N TYR A 84 7.06 -0.33 -14.22
CA TYR A 84 6.30 -1.35 -13.50
C TYR A 84 6.77 -2.78 -13.79
N PHE A 85 7.06 -3.09 -15.06
CA PHE A 85 7.50 -4.43 -15.46
C PHE A 85 8.94 -4.71 -15.02
N GLU A 86 9.82 -3.70 -15.09
CA GLU A 86 11.19 -3.81 -14.57
C GLU A 86 11.20 -4.08 -13.06
N ALA A 87 10.36 -3.37 -12.29
CA ALA A 87 10.19 -3.63 -10.86
C ALA A 87 9.72 -5.07 -10.58
N GLU A 88 8.83 -5.61 -11.42
CA GLU A 88 8.41 -7.01 -11.30
C GLU A 88 9.57 -7.98 -11.52
N ILE A 89 10.39 -7.75 -12.56
CA ILE A 89 11.56 -8.58 -12.87
C ILE A 89 12.54 -8.60 -11.69
N GLU A 90 12.85 -7.44 -11.11
CA GLU A 90 13.74 -7.34 -9.95
C GLU A 90 13.18 -8.04 -8.72
N MET A 91 11.88 -7.90 -8.49
CA MET A 91 11.22 -8.52 -7.35
C MET A 91 11.08 -10.04 -7.48
N LEU A 92 11.07 -10.61 -8.69
CA LEU A 92 10.93 -12.06 -8.91
C LEU A 92 11.96 -12.87 -8.12
N LYS A 93 13.20 -12.38 -7.97
CA LYS A 93 14.26 -13.06 -7.21
C LYS A 93 13.93 -13.23 -5.72
N TYR A 94 13.14 -12.32 -5.17
CA TYR A 94 12.81 -12.27 -3.75
C TYR A 94 11.41 -12.83 -3.44
N ARG A 95 10.62 -13.21 -4.46
CA ARG A 95 9.29 -13.78 -4.28
C ARG A 95 9.39 -15.24 -3.80
N CYS A 96 8.42 -15.64 -2.99
CA CYS A 96 8.23 -17.05 -2.64
C CYS A 96 7.88 -17.87 -3.88
N PRO A 97 8.24 -19.17 -3.92
CA PRO A 97 7.81 -20.05 -4.99
C PRO A 97 6.28 -20.12 -5.06
N GLN A 98 5.74 -20.18 -6.27
CA GLN A 98 4.30 -20.29 -6.46
C GLN A 98 3.78 -21.62 -5.87
N PRO A 99 2.60 -21.62 -5.23
CA PRO A 99 2.00 -22.86 -4.77
C PRO A 99 1.69 -23.77 -5.95
N SER A 100 1.91 -25.07 -5.78
CA SER A 100 1.60 -26.07 -6.81
C SER A 100 0.46 -26.95 -6.32
N LYS A 101 -0.52 -27.24 -7.19
CA LYS A 101 -1.60 -28.19 -6.90
C LYS A 101 -1.13 -29.63 -6.71
N HIS A 102 0.11 -29.94 -7.10
CA HIS A 102 0.67 -31.28 -7.09
C HIS A 102 1.19 -31.73 -5.72
N LYS A 103 1.38 -30.79 -4.78
CA LYS A 103 1.83 -31.09 -3.41
C LYS A 103 0.88 -30.40 -2.41
N PRO A 104 0.21 -31.14 -1.53
CA PRO A 104 -0.59 -30.54 -0.45
C PRO A 104 0.32 -29.79 0.53
N PHE A 105 -0.12 -28.63 1.00
CA PHE A 105 0.58 -27.85 2.02
C PHE A 105 0.20 -28.39 3.40
N PHE A 106 1.13 -29.08 4.07
CA PHE A 106 0.96 -29.52 5.46
C PHE A 106 1.45 -28.41 6.39
N GLN A 107 0.57 -27.85 7.21
CA GLN A 107 0.93 -26.97 8.32
C GLN A 107 1.27 -27.85 9.53
N ASN A 108 2.48 -27.69 10.08
CA ASN A 108 2.91 -28.32 11.32
C ASN A 108 2.30 -27.61 12.54
#